data_AF-A0AB38BLA6-F1
#
_entry.id   AF-A0AB38BLA6-F1
#
_cell.length_a   1.000
_cell.length_b   1.000
_cell.length_c   1.000
_cell.angle_alpha   90.00
_cell.angle_beta   90.00
_cell.angle_gamma   90.00
#
_symmetry.space_group_name_H-M   'P 1'
#
loop_
_entity.id
_entity.type
_entity.pdbx_description
1 polymer ?
#
loop_
_entity_poly.entity_id
_entity_poly.type
_entity_poly.pdbx_seq_one_letter_code
_entity_poly.pdbx_strand_id
1 'polypeptide(L)'
;MPIQIMISSIVSITSIFISNWLGRKATKDNFQLETKDKAYKNYYIPLMKLLISQNKNSLTYYWIVAAWYNAPEPLKKTTDPLKILLTTNLELLPPNIVKIVPEYSVATSGAALFFGDNEYRENYRQNLQESSDFFDEIIKKSLTEASRLSKQLGYPDIAKPILGSFVNMEQTDMNFPRYLPAIYQAEGPRQFVGEKPPYY
;
A
#
# COMPACT_ATOMS: atom_id res chain seq x y z
N MET A 1 -24.81 17.22 61.19
CA MET A 1 -25.68 16.61 60.16
C MET A 1 -25.60 17.28 58.77
N PRO A 2 -25.70 18.61 58.58
CA PRO A 2 -25.82 19.19 57.23
C PRO A 2 -24.54 19.08 56.37
N ILE A 3 -23.36 19.17 57.01
CA ILE A 3 -22.05 19.08 56.32
C ILE A 3 -21.84 17.69 55.69
N GLN A 4 -22.28 16.63 56.36
CA GLN A 4 -22.10 15.25 55.92
C GLN A 4 -22.94 14.93 54.67
N ILE A 5 -24.16 15.48 54.60
CA ILE A 5 -25.07 15.39 53.45
C ILE A 5 -24.52 16.18 52.25
N MET A 6 -23.91 17.34 52.50
CA MET A 6 -23.23 18.11 51.44
C MET A 6 -22.05 17.34 50.84
N ILE A 7 -21.19 16.76 51.68
CA ILE A 7 -20.02 16.00 51.23
C ILE A 7 -20.44 14.77 50.43
N SER A 8 -21.43 14.00 50.91
CA SER A 8 -21.93 12.82 50.17
C SER A 8 -22.54 13.19 48.81
N SER A 9 -23.19 14.35 48.73
CA SER A 9 -23.76 14.85 47.47
C SER A 9 -22.67 15.24 46.46
N ILE A 10 -21.61 15.91 46.91
CA ILE A 10 -20.45 16.27 46.07
C ILE A 10 -19.72 15.03 45.57
N VAL A 11 -19.51 14.03 46.44
CA VAL A 11 -18.89 12.75 46.06
C VAL A 11 -19.75 12.03 45.02
N SER A 12 -21.07 12.01 45.19
CA SER A 12 -21.98 11.37 44.22
C SER A 12 -21.94 12.06 42.85
N ILE A 13 -22.00 13.40 42.83
CA ILE A 13 -21.94 14.19 41.59
C ILE A 13 -20.60 13.98 40.89
N THR A 14 -19.48 14.09 41.61
CA THR A 14 -18.14 13.87 41.03
C THR A 14 -17.95 12.44 40.51
N SER A 15 -18.51 11.44 41.19
CA SER A 15 -18.50 10.03 40.74
C SER A 15 -19.24 9.86 39.41
N ILE A 16 -20.39 10.51 39.26
CA ILE A 16 -21.16 10.50 37.99
C ILE A 16 -20.34 11.13 36.87
N PHE A 17 -19.69 12.27 37.11
CA PHE A 17 -18.84 12.92 36.11
C PHE A 17 -17.65 12.07 35.69
N ILE A 18 -16.92 11.47 36.65
CA ILE A 18 -15.77 10.62 36.37
C ILE A 18 -16.21 9.36 35.60
N SER A 19 -17.30 8.71 36.03
CA SER A 19 -17.85 7.53 35.36
C SER A 19 -18.24 7.83 33.91
N ASN A 20 -18.94 8.95 33.68
CA ASN A 20 -19.38 9.34 32.34
C ASN A 20 -18.19 9.74 31.44
N TRP A 21 -17.18 10.39 32.01
CA TRP A 21 -15.93 10.71 31.30
C TRP A 21 -15.14 9.45 30.91
N LEU A 22 -14.97 8.51 31.85
CA LEU A 22 -14.33 7.23 31.60
C LEU A 22 -15.09 6.41 30.55
N GLY A 23 -16.43 6.39 30.63
CA GLY A 23 -17.28 5.73 29.64
C GLY A 23 -17.10 6.30 28.24
N ARG A 24 -17.15 7.63 28.08
CA ARG A 24 -16.89 8.30 26.79
C ARG A 24 -15.49 8.01 26.25
N LYS A 25 -14.48 8.00 27.13
CA LYS A 25 -13.10 7.67 26.77
C LYS A 25 -12.99 6.24 26.27
N ALA A 26 -13.56 5.27 27.00
CA ALA A 26 -13.57 3.86 26.60
C ALA A 26 -14.28 3.64 25.26
N THR A 27 -15.43 4.28 25.03
CA THR A 27 -16.13 4.21 23.73
C THR A 27 -15.28 4.75 22.59
N LYS A 28 -14.60 5.90 22.80
CA LYS A 28 -13.70 6.47 21.80
C LYS A 28 -12.51 5.55 21.51
N ASP A 29 -11.90 5.00 22.55
CA ASP A 29 -10.74 4.12 22.43
C ASP A 29 -11.12 2.81 21.70
N ASN A 30 -12.29 2.23 22.02
CA ASN A 30 -12.84 1.07 21.34
C ASN A 30 -13.12 1.35 19.86
N PHE A 31 -13.75 2.48 19.54
CA PHE A 31 -14.02 2.88 18.16
C PHE A 31 -12.73 3.07 17.35
N GLN A 32 -11.69 3.66 17.95
CA GLN A 32 -10.39 3.80 17.31
C GLN A 32 -9.73 2.44 17.07
N LEU A 33 -9.83 1.51 18.03
CA LEU A 33 -9.26 0.17 17.91
C LEU A 33 -9.97 -0.63 16.82
N GLU A 34 -11.30 -0.56 16.76
CA GLU A 34 -12.12 -1.18 15.72
C GLU A 34 -11.79 -0.62 14.32
N THR A 35 -11.61 0.70 14.20
CA THR A 35 -11.21 1.33 12.94
C THR A 35 -9.84 0.85 12.47
N LYS A 36 -8.87 0.75 13.40
CA LYS A 36 -7.53 0.21 13.12
C LYS A 36 -7.58 -1.25 12.72
N ASP A 37 -8.39 -2.05 13.39
CA ASP A 37 -8.59 -3.46 13.06
C ASP A 37 -9.20 -3.64 11.66
N LYS A 38 -10.22 -2.83 11.33
CA LYS A 38 -10.84 -2.81 10.01
C LYS A 38 -9.82 -2.45 8.92
N ALA A 39 -9.00 -1.42 9.14
CA ALA A 39 -7.92 -1.06 8.22
C ALA A 39 -6.91 -2.21 8.06
N TYR A 40 -6.50 -2.84 9.17
CA TYR A 40 -5.60 -4.01 9.18
C TYR A 40 -6.13 -5.15 8.31
N LYS A 41 -7.39 -5.53 8.51
CA LYS A 41 -8.02 -6.66 7.82
C LYS A 41 -8.32 -6.38 6.35
N ASN A 42 -8.78 -5.17 6.03
CA ASN A 42 -9.30 -4.86 4.69
C ASN A 42 -8.25 -4.28 3.74
N TYR A 43 -7.20 -3.62 4.26
CA TYR A 43 -6.15 -3.03 3.44
C TYR A 43 -4.80 -3.75 3.63
N TYR A 44 -4.28 -3.79 4.86
CA TYR A 44 -2.90 -4.23 5.08
C TYR A 44 -2.72 -5.74 4.86
N ILE A 45 -3.67 -6.59 5.27
CA ILE A 45 -3.60 -8.03 4.98
C ILE A 45 -3.65 -8.31 3.47
N PRO A 46 -4.61 -7.78 2.69
CA PRO A 46 -4.62 -7.94 1.25
C PRO A 46 -3.35 -7.41 0.57
N LEU A 47 -2.80 -6.29 1.05
CA LEU A 47 -1.53 -5.77 0.54
C LEU A 47 -0.38 -6.76 0.76
N MET A 48 -0.22 -7.28 1.97
CA MET A 48 0.81 -8.27 2.26
C MET A 48 0.62 -9.54 1.42
N LYS A 49 -0.62 -9.98 1.19
CA LYS A 49 -0.93 -11.09 0.28
C LYS A 49 -0.52 -10.78 -1.15
N LEU A 50 -0.76 -9.56 -1.65
CA LEU A 50 -0.32 -9.14 -2.99
C LEU A 50 1.20 -9.27 -3.13
N LEU A 51 1.96 -8.81 -2.11
CA LEU A 51 3.43 -8.84 -2.11
C LEU A 51 4.04 -10.24 -1.91
N ILE A 52 3.32 -11.17 -1.28
CA ILE A 52 3.80 -12.55 -1.06
C ILE A 52 3.38 -13.51 -2.19
N SER A 53 2.17 -13.35 -2.72
CA SER A 53 1.53 -14.33 -3.63
C SER A 53 2.13 -14.38 -5.03
N GLN A 54 2.88 -13.35 -5.39
CA GLN A 54 3.58 -13.25 -6.65
C GLN A 54 5.08 -13.34 -6.30
N ASN A 55 5.83 -14.21 -6.98
CA ASN A 55 7.29 -14.43 -6.83
C ASN A 55 8.10 -13.13 -6.58
N LYS A 56 9.36 -13.17 -6.11
CA LYS A 56 10.23 -11.99 -5.82
C LYS A 56 10.02 -10.78 -6.74
N ASN A 57 9.78 -11.03 -8.03
CA ASN A 57 9.39 -10.09 -9.07
C ASN A 57 8.23 -9.11 -8.71
N SER A 58 7.28 -9.51 -7.87
CA SER A 58 6.10 -8.72 -7.45
C SER A 58 6.40 -7.54 -6.54
N LEU A 59 7.62 -7.51 -6.00
CA LEU A 59 8.13 -6.39 -5.24
C LEU A 59 8.62 -5.25 -6.14
N THR A 60 8.47 -5.37 -7.47
CA THR A 60 8.81 -4.31 -8.43
C THR A 60 7.62 -3.95 -9.30
N TYR A 61 7.46 -2.64 -9.54
CA TYR A 61 6.38 -2.10 -10.34
C TYR A 61 6.44 -2.54 -11.82
N TYR A 62 7.65 -2.69 -12.37
CA TYR A 62 7.84 -3.16 -13.75
C TYR A 62 7.15 -4.50 -14.00
N TRP A 63 7.38 -5.51 -13.17
CA TRP A 63 6.81 -6.84 -13.39
C TRP A 63 5.29 -6.84 -13.25
N ILE A 64 4.77 -5.95 -12.41
CA ILE A 64 3.34 -5.70 -12.26
C ILE A 64 2.77 -5.24 -13.62
N VAL A 65 3.34 -4.21 -14.27
CA VAL A 65 2.82 -3.71 -15.56
C VAL A 65 3.19 -4.59 -16.76
N ALA A 66 4.42 -5.08 -16.84
CA ALA A 66 4.94 -5.87 -17.96
C ALA A 66 4.29 -7.26 -18.05
N ALA A 67 3.96 -7.88 -16.91
CA ALA A 67 3.21 -9.15 -16.91
C ALA A 67 1.78 -8.97 -17.44
N TRP A 68 1.18 -7.78 -17.31
CA TRP A 68 -0.14 -7.50 -17.88
C TRP A 68 -0.08 -7.23 -19.36
N TYR A 69 0.89 -6.46 -19.80
CA TYR A 69 1.04 -6.16 -21.22
C TYR A 69 1.24 -7.45 -22.03
N ASN A 70 2.07 -8.37 -21.53
CA ASN A 70 2.34 -9.66 -22.19
C ASN A 70 1.30 -10.75 -21.87
N ALA A 71 0.27 -10.47 -21.07
CA ALA A 71 -0.77 -11.45 -20.80
C ALA A 71 -1.60 -11.70 -22.08
N PRO A 72 -1.95 -12.96 -22.39
CA PRO A 72 -2.89 -13.25 -23.47
C PRO A 72 -4.27 -12.70 -23.13
N GLU A 73 -5.00 -12.16 -24.11
CA GLU A 73 -6.43 -11.87 -23.95
C GLU A 73 -7.18 -13.15 -23.55
N PRO A 74 -8.12 -13.13 -22.58
CA PRO A 74 -8.72 -12.00 -21.86
C PRO A 74 -8.02 -11.66 -20.51
N LEU A 75 -6.84 -12.23 -20.26
CA LEU A 75 -6.09 -12.05 -19.00
C LEU A 75 -5.28 -10.74 -18.96
N LYS A 76 -5.32 -9.92 -20.02
CA LYS A 76 -4.89 -8.52 -19.97
C LYS A 76 -5.73 -7.78 -18.92
N LYS A 77 -5.28 -7.84 -17.67
CA LYS A 77 -5.87 -7.06 -16.60
C LYS A 77 -5.62 -5.59 -16.92
N THR A 78 -6.70 -4.84 -17.10
CA THR A 78 -6.67 -3.42 -17.41
C THR A 78 -6.32 -2.54 -16.22
N THR A 79 -6.14 -3.13 -15.03
CA THR A 79 -6.10 -2.37 -13.79
C THR A 79 -5.07 -2.90 -12.80
N ASP A 80 -4.28 -1.97 -12.28
CA ASP A 80 -3.29 -2.23 -11.24
C ASP A 80 -3.92 -2.70 -9.91
N PRO A 81 -3.57 -3.90 -9.40
CA PRO A 81 -4.04 -4.42 -8.12
C PRO A 81 -3.77 -3.48 -6.95
N LEU A 82 -2.65 -2.76 -6.93
CA LEU A 82 -2.37 -1.80 -5.87
C LEU A 82 -3.33 -0.60 -5.98
N LYS A 83 -3.52 -0.05 -7.19
CA LYS A 83 -4.53 0.99 -7.45
C LYS A 83 -5.94 0.57 -7.03
N ILE A 84 -6.37 -0.66 -7.35
CA ILE A 84 -7.66 -1.19 -6.89
C ILE A 84 -7.70 -1.21 -5.37
N LEU A 85 -6.68 -1.79 -4.73
CA LEU A 85 -6.65 -1.93 -3.28
C LEU A 85 -6.69 -0.58 -2.56
N LEU A 86 -5.99 0.43 -3.08
CA LEU A 86 -5.96 1.79 -2.56
C LEU A 86 -7.33 2.48 -2.71
N THR A 87 -7.90 2.45 -3.92
CA THR A 87 -9.15 3.15 -4.22
C THR A 87 -10.36 2.53 -3.50
N THR A 88 -10.41 1.21 -3.36
CA THR A 88 -11.47 0.51 -2.60
C THR A 88 -11.38 0.75 -1.08
N ASN A 89 -10.21 1.13 -0.55
CA ASN A 89 -10.00 1.31 0.89
C ASN A 89 -9.66 2.74 1.28
N LEU A 90 -9.93 3.74 0.44
CA LEU A 90 -9.47 5.13 0.63
C LEU A 90 -9.81 5.70 2.02
N GLU A 91 -11.00 5.38 2.54
CA GLU A 91 -11.50 5.78 3.85
C GLU A 91 -10.75 5.14 5.05
N LEU A 92 -10.05 4.03 4.83
CA LEU A 92 -9.28 3.30 5.84
C LEU A 92 -7.78 3.59 5.78
N LEU A 93 -7.33 4.30 4.74
CA LEU A 93 -5.92 4.60 4.54
C LEU A 93 -5.44 5.73 5.47
N PRO A 94 -4.19 5.67 5.92
CA PRO A 94 -3.60 6.76 6.68
C PRO A 94 -3.41 7.99 5.77
N PRO A 95 -3.53 9.22 6.31
CA PRO A 95 -3.51 10.44 5.50
C PRO A 95 -2.27 10.64 4.64
N ASN A 96 -1.12 10.11 5.06
CA ASN A 96 0.13 10.17 4.32
C ASN A 96 0.15 9.27 3.08
N ILE A 97 -0.70 8.25 3.01
CA ILE A 97 -0.89 7.42 1.82
C ILE A 97 -1.99 8.02 0.93
N VAL A 98 -3.10 8.46 1.52
CA VAL A 98 -4.24 9.06 0.78
C VAL A 98 -3.77 10.20 -0.14
N LYS A 99 -2.83 11.03 0.33
CA LYS A 99 -2.27 12.15 -0.46
C LYS A 99 -1.57 11.70 -1.74
N ILE A 100 -1.00 10.51 -1.76
CA ILE A 100 -0.20 9.97 -2.88
C ILE A 100 -1.11 9.27 -3.92
N VAL A 101 -2.27 8.77 -3.50
CA VAL A 101 -3.17 7.96 -4.34
C VAL A 101 -3.56 8.64 -5.66
N PRO A 102 -3.91 9.96 -5.70
CA PRO A 102 -4.26 10.62 -6.97
C PRO A 102 -3.08 10.67 -7.95
N GLU A 103 -1.90 11.02 -7.46
CA GLU A 103 -0.68 11.14 -8.25
C GLU A 103 -0.24 9.77 -8.79
N TYR A 104 -0.25 8.76 -7.93
CA TYR A 104 -0.05 7.37 -8.32
C TYR A 104 -1.06 6.91 -9.39
N SER A 105 -2.33 7.29 -9.24
CA SER A 105 -3.38 6.91 -10.20
C SER A 105 -3.18 7.53 -11.59
N VAL A 106 -2.66 8.75 -11.65
CA VAL A 106 -2.31 9.43 -12.91
C VAL A 106 -1.06 8.78 -13.52
N ALA A 107 0.00 8.62 -12.73
CA ALA A 107 1.25 8.02 -13.17
C ALA A 107 1.06 6.59 -13.70
N THR A 108 0.33 5.74 -12.97
CA THR A 108 0.00 4.37 -13.41
C THR A 108 -0.76 4.33 -14.74
N SER A 109 -1.67 5.28 -14.97
CA SER A 109 -2.45 5.34 -16.21
C SER A 109 -1.58 5.73 -17.40
N GLY A 110 -0.63 6.66 -17.21
CA GLY A 110 0.38 6.99 -18.23
C GLY A 110 1.39 5.86 -18.43
N ALA A 111 1.84 5.21 -17.35
CA ALA A 111 2.77 4.09 -17.39
C ALA A 111 2.25 2.91 -18.21
N ALA A 112 0.94 2.63 -18.16
CA ALA A 112 0.32 1.61 -19.00
C ALA A 112 0.48 1.90 -20.51
N LEU A 113 0.51 3.18 -20.89
CA LEU A 113 0.68 3.61 -22.28
C LEU A 113 2.13 3.52 -22.77
N PHE A 114 3.10 3.34 -21.87
CA PHE A 114 4.50 3.12 -22.23
C PHE A 114 4.66 1.85 -23.07
N PHE A 115 3.88 0.80 -22.77
CA PHE A 115 3.92 -0.46 -23.50
C PHE A 115 2.95 -0.38 -24.69
N GLY A 116 3.43 0.11 -25.84
CA GLY A 116 2.66 0.16 -27.09
C GLY A 116 2.65 -1.20 -27.80
N ASP A 117 1.72 -1.42 -28.73
CA ASP A 117 1.49 -2.73 -29.39
C ASP A 117 2.73 -3.32 -30.11
N ASN A 118 3.62 -2.46 -30.62
CA ASN A 118 4.79 -2.88 -31.39
C ASN A 118 6.13 -2.36 -30.82
N GLU A 119 6.09 -1.33 -29.96
CA GLU A 119 7.28 -0.65 -29.43
C GLU A 119 6.97 0.12 -28.13
N TYR A 120 8.03 0.51 -27.42
CA TYR A 120 7.93 1.40 -26.28
C TYR A 120 7.62 2.83 -26.68
N ARG A 121 6.63 3.44 -26.01
CA ARG A 121 6.25 4.84 -26.19
C ARG A 121 7.00 5.70 -25.18
N GLU A 122 8.20 6.13 -25.57
CA GLU A 122 9.17 6.85 -24.73
C GLU A 122 8.62 8.12 -24.08
N ASN A 123 7.63 8.77 -24.68
CA ASN A 123 6.95 9.93 -24.10
C ASN A 123 6.20 9.61 -22.79
N TYR A 124 6.00 8.33 -22.44
CA TYR A 124 5.43 7.88 -21.17
C TYR A 124 6.47 7.32 -20.19
N ARG A 125 7.78 7.38 -20.51
CA ARG A 125 8.85 6.89 -19.63
C ARG A 125 8.80 7.54 -18.25
N GLN A 126 8.56 8.85 -18.20
CA GLN A 126 8.46 9.58 -16.94
C GLN A 126 7.32 9.04 -16.08
N ASN A 127 6.15 8.75 -16.66
CA ASN A 127 5.03 8.17 -15.93
C ASN A 127 5.37 6.79 -15.36
N LEU A 128 6.13 5.98 -16.11
CA LEU A 128 6.59 4.67 -15.66
C LEU A 128 7.53 4.78 -14.44
N GLN A 129 8.45 5.75 -14.48
CA GLN A 129 9.34 6.05 -13.35
C GLN A 129 8.57 6.57 -12.13
N GLU A 130 7.76 7.62 -12.30
CA GLU A 130 6.94 8.19 -11.22
C GLU A 130 6.03 7.15 -10.58
N SER A 131 5.41 6.30 -11.40
CA SER A 131 4.54 5.24 -10.91
C SER A 131 5.30 4.22 -10.05
N SER A 132 6.52 3.88 -10.45
CA SER A 132 7.39 3.02 -9.64
C SER A 132 7.80 3.69 -8.32
N ASP A 133 8.17 4.97 -8.35
CA ASP A 133 8.57 5.70 -7.15
C ASP A 133 7.41 5.79 -6.14
N PHE A 134 6.21 6.09 -6.63
CA PHE A 134 5.00 6.10 -5.82
C PHE A 134 4.62 4.71 -5.32
N PHE A 135 4.73 3.67 -6.15
CA PHE A 135 4.52 2.29 -5.73
C PHE A 135 5.40 1.98 -4.52
N ASP A 136 6.69 2.26 -4.62
CA ASP A 136 7.65 2.03 -3.55
C ASP A 136 7.34 2.79 -2.27
N GLU A 137 7.04 4.08 -2.42
CA GLU A 137 6.69 4.94 -1.30
C GLU A 137 5.44 4.41 -0.58
N ILE A 138 4.40 4.02 -1.33
CA ILE A 138 3.17 3.45 -0.79
C ILE A 138 3.47 2.13 -0.07
N ILE A 139 4.20 1.20 -0.68
CA ILE A 139 4.54 -0.09 -0.05
C ILE A 139 5.31 0.12 1.26
N LYS A 140 6.35 0.97 1.25
CA LYS A 140 7.16 1.24 2.45
C LYS A 140 6.32 1.84 3.58
N LYS A 141 5.49 2.85 3.27
CA LYS A 141 4.60 3.47 4.28
C LYS A 141 3.58 2.47 4.81
N SER A 142 2.97 1.69 3.91
CA SER A 142 1.94 0.72 4.30
C SER A 142 2.49 -0.40 5.17
N LEU A 143 3.65 -0.96 4.84
CA LEU A 143 4.25 -2.04 5.64
C LEU A 143 4.77 -1.53 6.99
N THR A 144 5.31 -0.31 7.02
CA THR A 144 5.70 0.34 8.29
C THR A 144 4.50 0.53 9.20
N GLU A 145 3.39 1.03 8.65
CA GLU A 145 2.16 1.24 9.40
C GLU A 145 1.49 -0.08 9.81
N ALA A 146 1.49 -1.09 8.94
CA ALA A 146 1.03 -2.43 9.28
C ALA A 146 1.84 -3.04 10.44
N SER A 147 3.17 -2.91 10.45
CA SER A 147 4.01 -3.36 11.57
C SER A 147 3.64 -2.64 12.87
N ARG A 148 3.38 -1.32 12.80
CA ARG A 148 2.93 -0.54 13.96
C ARG A 148 1.55 -1.00 14.46
N LEU A 149 0.60 -1.19 13.56
CA LEU A 149 -0.77 -1.59 13.89
C LEU A 149 -0.85 -3.03 14.43
N SER A 150 -0.07 -3.95 13.86
CA SER A 150 -0.03 -5.35 14.33
C SER A 150 0.30 -5.43 15.82
N LYS A 151 1.29 -4.66 16.28
CA LYS A 151 1.67 -4.55 17.70
C LYS A 151 0.56 -3.96 18.57
N GLN A 152 -0.15 -2.95 18.07
CA GLN A 152 -1.27 -2.33 18.80
C GLN A 152 -2.47 -3.26 18.93
N LEU A 153 -2.70 -4.11 17.92
CA LEU A 153 -3.83 -5.03 17.84
C LEU A 153 -3.51 -6.43 18.41
N GLY A 154 -2.26 -6.71 18.76
CA GLY A 154 -1.81 -8.03 19.22
C GLY A 154 -1.68 -9.07 18.10
N TYR A 155 -1.57 -8.64 16.84
CA TYR A 155 -1.35 -9.53 15.70
C TYR A 155 0.13 -9.84 15.48
N PRO A 156 0.45 -10.99 14.84
CA PRO A 156 1.80 -11.26 14.37
C PRO A 156 2.29 -10.17 13.40
N ASP A 157 3.52 -9.70 13.60
CA ASP A 157 4.15 -8.67 12.77
C ASP A 157 4.71 -9.28 11.46
N ILE A 158 3.80 -9.69 10.58
CA ILE A 158 4.13 -10.25 9.26
C ILE A 158 4.67 -9.17 8.32
N ALA A 159 4.30 -7.90 8.54
CA ALA A 159 4.72 -6.78 7.70
C ALA A 159 6.23 -6.51 7.79
N LYS A 160 6.83 -6.67 8.98
CA LYS A 160 8.26 -6.43 9.19
C LYS A 160 9.19 -7.28 8.30
N PRO A 161 9.07 -8.62 8.22
CA PRO A 161 9.91 -9.41 7.32
C PRO A 161 9.66 -9.12 5.84
N ILE A 162 8.43 -8.77 5.44
CA ILE A 162 8.13 -8.34 4.05
C ILE A 162 8.83 -7.02 3.74
N LEU A 163 8.76 -6.04 4.64
CA LEU A 163 9.43 -4.75 4.48
C LEU A 163 10.94 -4.92 4.37
N GLY A 164 11.54 -5.77 5.21
CA GLY A 164 12.96 -6.09 5.12
C GLY A 164 13.33 -6.69 3.76
N SER A 165 12.51 -7.60 3.23
CA SER A 165 12.72 -8.18 1.90
C SER A 165 12.60 -7.13 0.78
N PHE A 166 11.61 -6.23 0.88
CA PHE A 166 11.37 -5.15 -0.07
C PHE A 166 12.52 -4.14 -0.13
N VAL A 167 13.02 -3.71 1.03
CA VAL A 167 14.14 -2.78 1.14
C VAL A 167 15.45 -3.44 0.71
N ASN A 168 15.69 -4.70 1.08
CA ASN A 168 16.89 -5.40 0.65
C ASN A 168 16.95 -5.53 -0.87
N MET A 169 15.82 -5.83 -1.53
CA MET A 169 15.75 -5.87 -2.99
C MET A 169 16.10 -4.52 -3.63
N GLU A 170 15.71 -3.39 -3.00
CA GLU A 170 16.13 -2.04 -3.43
C GLU A 170 17.65 -1.88 -3.47
N GLN A 171 18.33 -2.43 -2.46
CA GLN A 171 19.75 -2.19 -2.22
C GLN A 171 20.64 -3.16 -2.98
N THR A 172 20.20 -4.42 -3.15
CA THR A 172 21.04 -5.47 -3.73
C THR A 172 20.90 -5.61 -5.24
N ASP A 173 19.79 -5.14 -5.83
CA ASP A 173 19.46 -5.38 -7.23
C ASP A 173 19.57 -4.10 -8.08
N MET A 174 20.75 -3.45 -8.04
CA MET A 174 21.08 -2.24 -8.81
C MET A 174 20.87 -2.38 -10.34
N ASN A 175 20.63 -3.60 -10.84
CA ASN A 175 20.40 -3.91 -12.26
C ASN A 175 18.93 -4.16 -12.63
N PHE A 176 18.00 -4.05 -11.68
CA PHE A 176 16.56 -3.95 -11.94
C PHE A 176 16.10 -2.53 -11.60
N PRO A 177 16.12 -1.60 -12.56
CA PRO A 177 15.38 -0.37 -12.40
C PRO A 177 13.93 -0.77 -12.16
N ARG A 178 13.39 -0.37 -11.01
CA ARG A 178 12.09 -0.80 -10.50
C ARG A 178 10.93 -0.58 -11.48
N TYR A 179 11.18 0.27 -12.49
CA TYR A 179 10.29 0.60 -13.57
C TYR A 179 10.67 0.01 -14.96
N LEU A 180 11.92 -0.43 -15.23
CA LEU A 180 12.40 -1.02 -16.50
C LEU A 180 13.76 -1.73 -16.34
N PRO A 181 13.95 -3.04 -16.61
CA PRO A 181 15.26 -3.73 -16.53
C PRO A 181 16.39 -2.98 -17.28
N ALA A 182 17.62 -3.02 -16.76
CA ALA A 182 18.76 -2.23 -17.29
C ALA A 182 19.06 -2.47 -18.77
N ILE A 183 18.84 -3.70 -19.26
CA ILE A 183 18.94 -4.07 -20.68
C ILE A 183 18.04 -3.21 -21.58
N TYR A 184 16.84 -2.85 -21.11
CA TYR A 184 15.89 -2.02 -21.84
C TYR A 184 16.15 -0.51 -21.66
N GLN A 185 17.07 -0.14 -20.78
CA GLN A 185 17.54 1.24 -20.62
C GLN A 185 18.74 1.54 -21.52
N ALA A 186 19.63 0.55 -21.71
CA ALA A 186 20.87 0.70 -22.46
C ALA A 186 20.70 0.65 -23.98
N GLU A 187 19.69 -0.07 -24.49
CA GLU A 187 19.61 -0.43 -25.91
C GLU A 187 18.59 0.38 -26.73
N GLY A 188 17.92 1.37 -26.13
CA GLY A 188 16.87 2.14 -26.81
C GLY A 188 15.61 1.31 -27.10
N PRO A 189 14.60 1.87 -27.80
CA PRO A 189 13.34 1.19 -28.05
C PRO A 189 13.57 -0.06 -28.91
N ARG A 190 13.53 -1.25 -28.30
CA ARG A 190 13.39 -2.51 -29.04
C ARG A 190 11.92 -2.69 -29.41
N GLN A 191 11.66 -2.94 -30.68
CA GLN A 191 10.39 -3.48 -31.14
C GLN A 191 10.25 -4.91 -30.58
N PHE A 192 9.21 -5.20 -29.79
CA PHE A 192 8.85 -6.59 -29.46
C PHE A 192 8.14 -7.23 -30.65
N VAL A 193 8.77 -7.21 -31.83
CA VAL A 193 8.26 -7.95 -32.98
C VAL A 193 8.89 -9.34 -32.92
N GLY A 194 8.22 -10.25 -32.21
CA GLY A 194 8.45 -11.69 -32.32
C GLY A 194 9.49 -12.32 -31.39
N GLU A 195 10.22 -11.55 -30.57
CA GLU A 195 11.08 -12.14 -29.53
C GLU A 195 10.27 -12.38 -28.25
N LYS A 196 10.20 -13.66 -27.83
CA LYS A 196 9.66 -14.00 -26.51
C LYS A 196 10.46 -13.24 -25.45
N PRO A 197 9.82 -12.59 -24.47
CA PRO A 197 10.56 -11.99 -23.37
C PRO A 197 11.43 -13.06 -22.71
N PRO A 198 12.63 -12.71 -22.22
CA PRO A 198 13.70 -13.66 -21.85
C PRO A 198 13.37 -14.57 -20.65
N TYR A 199 12.13 -14.58 -20.17
CA TYR A 199 11.68 -15.29 -18.98
C TYR A 199 10.40 -16.11 -19.23
N TYR A 200 10.28 -16.74 -20.40
CA TYR A 200 9.38 -17.88 -20.62
C TYR A 200 10.17 -19.18 -20.78
#